data_AF-A0A6P0YK14-F1
#
_entry.id   AF-A0A6P0YK14-F1
#
_cell.length_a   1.000
_cell.length_b   1.000
_cell.length_c   1.000
_cell.angle_alpha   90.00
_cell.angle_beta   90.00
_cell.angle_gamma   90.00
#
_symmetry.space_group_name_H-M   'P 1'
#
loop_
_entity.id
_entity.type
_entity.pdbx_description
1 polymer ?
#
loop_
_entity_poly.entity_id
_entity_poly.type
_entity_poly.pdbx_seq_one_letter_code
_entity_poly.pdbx_strand_id
1 'polypeptide(L)'
;PAGTVQNGIPLEDFGGGHPDPNLVYAHDLVEVMFGDNAPDFGAASDGDGDRNMILGKNFFVTPSDSLAVLAANAKLVPGYSSGLAGIARSMPTSEAADRVADKMGLDCYETPTGWKFFGNLLDADKATLCGEESFGTGSNHVREKDGLWAVLFWLNILAARQESVEDIVKEHWKTYGRNYYSRHDYEGIETDKANTLMGNLRSLLPSLPGKKYGQYEVKYADDFSYTDPVDGSVSEKQGIRIGFTDGSRIVFRLSGTGTQGATLRLYVESYEPDASKHDEDTQAALSALIGIADEIAQIKNLTGREKPTVIT
;
A
#
# COMPACT_ATOMS: atom_id res chain seq x y z
N PRO A 1 -22.13 4.86 21.48
CA PRO A 1 -22.54 3.43 21.51
C PRO A 1 -22.21 2.76 22.85
N ALA A 2 -23.05 1.84 23.32
CA ALA A 2 -22.72 0.98 24.45
C ALA A 2 -21.78 -0.13 23.93
N GLY A 3 -20.48 0.03 24.12
CA GLY A 3 -19.44 -0.90 23.63
C GLY A 3 -18.48 -0.27 22.63
N THR A 4 -17.56 -1.09 22.10
CA THR A 4 -16.45 -0.67 21.22
C THR A 4 -16.79 -0.73 19.73
N VAL A 5 -17.98 -1.22 19.36
CA VAL A 5 -18.42 -1.33 17.96
C VAL A 5 -19.33 -0.16 17.59
N GLN A 6 -18.95 0.56 16.54
CA GLN A 6 -19.78 1.59 15.89
C GLN A 6 -20.32 1.04 14.57
N ASN A 7 -21.53 1.45 14.17
CA ASN A 7 -22.17 1.02 12.91
C ASN A 7 -22.27 -0.50 12.70
N GLY A 8 -22.38 -1.28 13.79
CA GLY A 8 -22.41 -2.75 13.75
C GLY A 8 -23.74 -3.38 13.31
N ILE A 9 -24.69 -2.60 12.78
CA ILE A 9 -25.97 -3.10 12.26
C ILE A 9 -25.92 -2.90 10.73
N PRO A 10 -25.93 -3.98 9.92
CA PRO A 10 -25.95 -3.86 8.47
C PRO A 10 -27.21 -3.13 7.98
N LEU A 11 -27.04 -2.21 7.04
CA LEU A 11 -28.11 -1.46 6.39
C LEU A 11 -27.99 -1.61 4.87
N GLU A 12 -29.11 -1.69 4.15
CA GLU A 12 -29.11 -1.90 2.70
C GLU A 12 -28.40 -0.77 1.92
N ASP A 13 -28.42 0.44 2.46
CA ASP A 13 -27.79 1.63 1.89
C ASP A 13 -26.50 2.05 2.62
N PHE A 14 -25.99 1.22 3.54
CA PHE A 14 -24.84 1.52 4.40
C PHE A 14 -24.98 2.85 5.16
N GLY A 15 -26.22 3.27 5.48
CA GLY A 15 -26.47 4.56 6.13
C GLY A 15 -26.27 5.77 5.21
N GLY A 16 -26.31 5.56 3.88
CA GLY A 16 -26.10 6.59 2.86
C GLY A 16 -24.63 6.93 2.58
N GLY A 17 -23.69 6.22 3.21
CA GLY A 17 -22.24 6.41 3.04
C GLY A 17 -21.62 5.45 2.02
N HIS A 18 -20.35 5.67 1.70
CA HIS A 18 -19.55 4.73 0.92
C HIS A 18 -18.80 3.79 1.86
N PRO A 19 -19.03 2.46 1.86
CA PRO A 19 -18.43 1.53 2.81
C PRO A 19 -17.01 1.16 2.39
N ASP A 20 -16.10 2.14 2.39
CA ASP A 20 -14.70 1.98 2.01
C ASP A 20 -13.78 2.58 3.10
N PRO A 21 -12.88 1.80 3.71
CA PRO A 21 -12.15 2.20 4.91
C PRO A 21 -10.93 3.05 4.54
N ASN A 22 -11.15 4.31 4.21
CA ASN A 22 -10.08 5.28 3.97
C ASN A 22 -10.32 6.57 4.76
N LEU A 23 -9.31 7.45 4.81
CA LEU A 23 -9.34 8.67 5.62
C LEU A 23 -10.46 9.66 5.22
N VAL A 24 -11.01 9.54 4.00
CA VAL A 24 -12.11 10.39 3.50
C VAL A 24 -13.46 9.83 3.92
N TYR A 25 -13.72 8.54 3.69
CA TYR A 25 -15.04 7.94 3.95
C TYR A 25 -15.22 7.48 5.40
N ALA A 26 -14.15 7.04 6.06
CA ALA A 26 -14.16 6.70 7.49
C ALA A 26 -13.87 7.92 8.38
N HIS A 27 -14.27 9.12 7.94
CA HIS A 27 -13.99 10.40 8.59
C HIS A 27 -14.41 10.42 10.06
N ASP A 28 -15.59 9.91 10.39
CA ASP A 28 -16.09 9.87 11.78
C ASP A 28 -15.14 9.09 12.71
N LEU A 29 -14.57 7.98 12.22
CA LEU A 29 -13.57 7.23 12.99
C LEU A 29 -12.28 8.04 13.14
N VAL A 30 -11.83 8.70 12.07
CA VAL A 30 -10.63 9.56 12.10
C VAL A 30 -10.81 10.69 13.11
N GLU A 31 -11.94 11.40 13.12
CA GLU A 31 -12.21 12.45 14.12
C GLU A 31 -12.13 11.93 15.56
N VAL A 32 -12.65 10.72 15.82
CA VAL A 32 -12.55 10.10 17.14
C VAL A 32 -11.10 9.77 17.49
N MET A 33 -10.35 9.17 16.56
CA MET A 33 -8.97 8.72 16.80
C MET A 33 -7.95 9.87 16.85
N PHE A 34 -8.29 11.04 16.32
CA PHE A 34 -7.46 12.26 16.36
C PHE A 34 -7.97 13.30 17.37
N GLY A 35 -8.95 12.95 18.21
CA GLY A 35 -9.48 13.81 19.27
C GLY A 35 -8.74 13.68 20.61
N ASP A 36 -8.97 14.63 21.52
CA ASP A 36 -8.30 14.69 22.84
C ASP A 36 -8.47 13.40 23.68
N ASN A 37 -9.61 12.73 23.55
CA ASN A 37 -9.95 11.49 24.29
C ASN A 37 -9.91 10.25 23.38
N ALA A 38 -9.08 10.27 22.35
CA ALA A 38 -8.94 9.17 21.41
C ALA A 38 -8.61 7.83 22.12
N PRO A 39 -9.28 6.72 21.74
CA PRO A 39 -8.89 5.37 22.13
C PRO A 39 -7.48 5.01 21.69
N ASP A 40 -6.90 3.97 22.29
CA ASP A 40 -5.54 3.52 21.95
C ASP A 40 -5.46 2.80 20.58
N PHE A 41 -6.59 2.26 20.12
CA PHE A 41 -6.72 1.54 18.86
C PHE A 41 -8.11 1.74 18.25
N GLY A 42 -8.14 1.98 16.94
CA GLY A 42 -9.36 2.08 16.13
C GLY A 42 -9.18 1.35 14.81
N ALA A 43 -10.27 0.82 14.27
CA ALA A 43 -10.25 0.19 12.95
C ALA A 43 -11.59 0.37 12.23
N ALA A 44 -11.55 0.36 10.90
CA ALA A 44 -12.72 0.33 10.03
C ALA A 44 -12.61 -0.84 9.04
N SER A 45 -13.76 -1.33 8.60
CA SER A 45 -13.89 -2.37 7.58
C SER A 45 -14.64 -1.83 6.38
N ASP A 46 -14.49 -2.47 5.22
CA ASP A 46 -15.36 -2.20 4.07
C ASP A 46 -16.67 -3.01 4.10
N GLY A 47 -17.48 -2.85 3.05
CA GLY A 47 -18.87 -3.34 3.01
C GLY A 47 -19.04 -4.86 3.05
N ASP A 48 -18.12 -5.64 2.51
CA ASP A 48 -18.14 -7.10 2.55
C ASP A 48 -17.14 -7.71 3.56
N GLY A 49 -16.32 -6.88 4.19
CA GLY A 49 -15.47 -7.28 5.31
C GLY A 49 -14.05 -7.69 4.93
N ASP A 50 -13.67 -7.54 3.66
CA ASP A 50 -12.41 -8.04 3.13
C ASP A 50 -11.25 -7.02 3.29
N ARG A 51 -11.55 -5.75 3.57
CA ARG A 51 -10.56 -4.68 3.79
C ARG A 51 -10.60 -4.10 5.20
N ASN A 52 -9.47 -3.51 5.62
CA ASN A 52 -9.29 -2.90 6.93
C ASN A 52 -8.46 -1.62 6.89
N MET A 53 -8.86 -0.63 7.69
CA MET A 53 -8.03 0.50 8.07
C MET A 53 -7.67 0.40 9.55
N ILE A 54 -6.40 0.66 9.88
CA ILE A 54 -5.85 0.58 11.24
C ILE A 54 -5.40 1.97 11.70
N LEU A 55 -5.85 2.36 12.90
CA LEU A 55 -5.54 3.62 13.54
C LEU A 55 -5.02 3.37 14.96
N GLY A 56 -3.94 4.05 15.30
CA GLY A 56 -3.54 4.31 16.68
C GLY A 56 -4.09 5.64 17.17
N LYS A 57 -3.89 5.92 18.46
CA LYS A 57 -4.17 7.24 19.02
C LYS A 57 -3.38 8.34 18.28
N ASN A 58 -4.07 9.25 17.61
CA ASN A 58 -3.50 10.30 16.77
C ASN A 58 -2.52 9.79 15.68
N PHE A 59 -2.70 8.54 15.23
CA PHE A 59 -1.72 7.90 14.34
C PHE A 59 -2.40 7.04 13.28
N PHE A 60 -2.06 7.29 12.01
CA PHE A 60 -2.53 6.47 10.89
C PHE A 60 -1.45 5.45 10.49
N VAL A 61 -1.85 4.18 10.40
CA VAL A 61 -0.98 3.11 9.88
C VAL A 61 -1.32 2.90 8.42
N THR A 62 -0.37 3.17 7.52
CA THR A 62 -0.58 2.89 6.09
C THR A 62 -0.80 1.38 5.88
N PRO A 63 -1.61 0.95 4.89
CA PRO A 63 -1.82 -0.47 4.63
C PRO A 63 -0.53 -1.25 4.35
N SER A 64 0.43 -0.60 3.69
CA SER A 64 1.75 -1.19 3.40
C SER A 64 2.59 -1.39 4.67
N ASP A 65 2.66 -0.38 5.55
CA ASP A 65 3.34 -0.53 6.85
C ASP A 65 2.61 -1.54 7.74
N SER A 66 1.27 -1.58 7.68
CA SER A 66 0.47 -2.58 8.41
C SER A 66 0.92 -4.00 8.06
N LEU A 67 0.97 -4.34 6.76
CA LEU A 67 1.46 -5.65 6.30
C LEU A 67 2.88 -5.96 6.83
N ALA A 68 3.80 -4.98 6.74
CA ALA A 68 5.17 -5.14 7.20
C ALA A 68 5.25 -5.38 8.72
N VAL A 69 4.48 -4.62 9.52
CA VAL A 69 4.42 -4.79 10.98
C VAL A 69 3.81 -6.14 11.35
N LEU A 70 2.73 -6.57 10.69
CA LEU A 70 2.15 -7.90 10.91
C LEU A 70 3.19 -8.99 10.66
N ALA A 71 3.93 -8.91 9.55
CA ALA A 71 4.97 -9.87 9.20
C ALA A 71 6.12 -9.90 10.22
N ALA A 72 6.63 -8.74 10.61
CA ALA A 72 7.75 -8.63 11.56
C ALA A 72 7.40 -9.18 12.96
N ASN A 73 6.13 -9.12 13.34
CA ASN A 73 5.64 -9.54 14.65
C ASN A 73 4.86 -10.87 14.61
N ALA A 74 4.84 -11.59 13.48
CA ALA A 74 3.95 -12.74 13.28
C ALA A 74 4.10 -13.83 14.36
N LYS A 75 5.32 -14.07 14.87
CA LYS A 75 5.57 -15.07 15.92
C LYS A 75 4.89 -14.75 17.26
N LEU A 76 4.47 -13.50 17.48
CA LEU A 76 3.70 -13.10 18.67
C LEU A 76 2.24 -13.53 18.58
N VAL A 77 1.75 -13.88 17.39
CA VAL A 77 0.36 -14.28 17.16
C VAL A 77 0.26 -15.81 17.21
N PRO A 78 -0.61 -16.40 18.06
CA PRO A 78 -0.64 -17.86 18.27
C PRO A 78 -0.74 -18.68 16.97
N GLY A 79 -1.59 -18.25 16.02
CA GLY A 79 -1.79 -18.90 14.72
C GLY A 79 -0.57 -18.86 13.79
N TYR A 80 0.43 -18.02 14.07
CA TYR A 80 1.63 -17.83 13.26
C TYR A 80 2.92 -17.97 14.07
N SER A 81 2.82 -18.58 15.26
CA SER A 81 3.95 -18.80 16.17
C SER A 81 5.08 -19.67 15.57
N SER A 82 4.75 -20.50 14.57
CA SER A 82 5.72 -21.28 13.78
C SER A 82 6.52 -20.45 12.79
N GLY A 83 6.17 -19.17 12.59
CA GLY A 83 6.73 -18.32 11.54
C GLY A 83 5.94 -18.38 10.23
N LEU A 84 6.45 -17.69 9.21
CA LEU A 84 5.84 -17.53 7.90
C LEU A 84 6.64 -18.30 6.86
N ALA A 85 5.97 -18.84 5.84
CA ALA A 85 6.63 -19.44 4.67
C ALA A 85 7.21 -18.36 3.74
N GLY A 86 6.48 -17.25 3.58
CA GLY A 86 6.84 -16.11 2.76
C GLY A 86 5.80 -15.00 2.88
N ILE A 87 6.08 -13.87 2.26
CA ILE A 87 5.20 -12.69 2.21
C ILE A 87 4.88 -12.40 0.74
N ALA A 88 3.66 -11.97 0.43
CA ALA A 88 3.34 -11.48 -0.91
C ALA A 88 2.67 -10.10 -0.85
N ARG A 89 2.96 -9.23 -1.81
CA ARG A 89 2.30 -7.93 -1.94
C ARG A 89 2.00 -7.62 -3.39
N SER A 90 0.98 -6.79 -3.62
CA SER A 90 0.77 -6.24 -4.96
C SER A 90 1.95 -5.32 -5.30
N MET A 91 2.32 -5.26 -6.58
CA MET A 91 3.40 -4.43 -7.08
C MET A 91 3.28 -2.95 -6.67
N PRO A 92 2.09 -2.33 -6.66
CA PRO A 92 1.97 -0.94 -6.21
C PRO A 92 2.15 -0.76 -4.70
N THR A 93 1.92 -1.79 -3.87
CA THR A 93 2.13 -1.73 -2.42
C THR A 93 3.58 -1.45 -2.09
N SER A 94 3.82 -0.56 -1.11
CA SER A 94 5.17 -0.19 -0.68
C SER A 94 6.05 -1.40 -0.33
N GLU A 95 7.36 -1.25 -0.52
CA GLU A 95 8.36 -2.29 -0.26
C GLU A 95 8.70 -2.46 1.23
N ALA A 96 7.92 -1.86 2.15
CA ALA A 96 8.12 -2.03 3.59
C ALA A 96 8.17 -3.51 4.00
N ALA A 97 7.29 -4.34 3.42
CA ALA A 97 7.26 -5.79 3.66
C ALA A 97 8.51 -6.52 3.13
N ASP A 98 9.13 -6.01 2.05
CA ASP A 98 10.36 -6.55 1.47
C ASP A 98 11.53 -6.37 2.45
N ARG A 99 11.61 -5.20 3.11
CA ARG A 99 12.63 -4.94 4.13
C ARG A 99 12.53 -5.93 5.30
N VAL A 100 11.30 -6.31 5.66
CA VAL A 100 11.03 -7.34 6.67
C VAL A 100 11.44 -8.71 6.17
N ALA A 101 11.02 -9.09 4.96
CA ALA A 101 11.35 -10.37 4.35
C ALA A 101 12.87 -10.58 4.25
N ASP A 102 13.60 -9.57 3.74
CA ASP A 102 15.05 -9.57 3.59
C ASP A 102 15.76 -9.81 4.93
N LYS A 103 15.33 -9.10 5.99
CA LYS A 103 15.92 -9.24 7.33
C LYS A 103 15.59 -10.58 7.98
N MET A 104 14.43 -11.15 7.68
CA MET A 104 13.98 -12.43 8.23
C MET A 104 14.42 -13.65 7.40
N GLY A 105 15.01 -13.44 6.22
CA GLY A 105 15.38 -14.52 5.30
C GLY A 105 14.17 -15.23 4.71
N LEU A 106 13.09 -14.50 4.44
CA LEU A 106 11.86 -15.00 3.83
C LEU A 106 11.78 -14.58 2.36
N ASP A 107 11.09 -15.37 1.53
CA ASP A 107 10.72 -14.92 0.20
C ASP A 107 9.68 -13.79 0.28
N CYS A 108 9.85 -12.74 -0.53
CA CYS A 108 8.83 -11.72 -0.77
C CYS A 108 8.40 -11.75 -2.24
N TYR A 109 7.12 -12.01 -2.49
CA TYR A 109 6.56 -12.10 -3.84
C TYR A 109 5.86 -10.79 -4.22
N GLU A 110 6.41 -10.11 -5.21
CA GLU A 110 5.77 -8.96 -5.84
C GLU A 110 4.84 -9.43 -6.97
N THR A 111 3.53 -9.35 -6.77
CA THR A 111 2.52 -9.83 -7.72
C THR A 111 1.81 -8.66 -8.42
N PRO A 112 1.13 -8.86 -9.56
CA PRO A 112 0.20 -7.86 -10.06
C PRO A 112 -0.96 -7.66 -9.07
N THR A 113 -1.70 -6.56 -9.20
CA THR A 113 -2.93 -6.33 -8.42
C THR A 113 -3.95 -7.42 -8.71
N GLY A 114 -4.57 -7.95 -7.65
CA GLY A 114 -5.64 -8.95 -7.74
C GLY A 114 -5.33 -10.22 -6.96
N TRP A 115 -6.29 -10.61 -6.11
CA TRP A 115 -6.12 -11.69 -5.13
C TRP A 115 -5.81 -13.07 -5.73
N LYS A 116 -6.14 -13.32 -7.01
CA LYS A 116 -5.85 -14.59 -7.70
C LYS A 116 -4.37 -14.99 -7.64
N PHE A 117 -3.45 -14.03 -7.71
CA PHE A 117 -2.01 -14.31 -7.67
C PHE A 117 -1.57 -14.73 -6.27
N PHE A 118 -2.14 -14.12 -5.23
CA PHE A 118 -1.92 -14.59 -3.87
C PHE A 118 -2.51 -15.97 -3.67
N GLY A 119 -3.73 -16.23 -4.14
CA GLY A 119 -4.37 -17.56 -4.08
C GLY A 119 -3.44 -18.69 -4.53
N ASN A 120 -2.81 -18.53 -5.69
CA ASN A 120 -1.81 -19.48 -6.21
C ASN A 120 -0.63 -19.68 -5.23
N LEU A 121 -0.03 -18.61 -4.72
CA LEU A 121 1.09 -18.67 -3.77
C LEU A 121 0.70 -19.29 -2.43
N LEU A 122 -0.51 -19.02 -1.94
CA LEU A 122 -1.07 -19.57 -0.71
C LEU A 122 -1.39 -21.06 -0.85
N ASP A 123 -1.87 -21.51 -2.02
CA ASP A 123 -2.11 -22.93 -2.33
C ASP A 123 -0.82 -23.72 -2.50
N ALA A 124 0.27 -23.07 -2.92
CA ALA A 124 1.58 -23.68 -3.10
C ALA A 124 2.49 -23.59 -1.85
N ASP A 125 1.94 -23.17 -0.69
CA ASP A 125 2.68 -22.95 0.56
C ASP A 125 3.91 -22.02 0.41
N LYS A 126 3.88 -21.12 -0.59
CA LYS A 126 4.95 -20.16 -0.87
C LYS A 126 4.84 -18.88 -0.06
N ALA A 127 3.62 -18.49 0.28
CA ALA A 127 3.34 -17.32 1.11
C ALA A 127 2.41 -17.70 2.25
N THR A 128 2.55 -17.00 3.38
CA THR A 128 1.62 -17.10 4.52
C THR A 128 0.84 -15.82 4.70
N LEU A 129 1.47 -14.66 4.54
CA LEU A 129 0.84 -13.34 4.63
C LEU A 129 0.83 -12.65 3.26
N CYS A 130 -0.25 -11.95 2.97
CA CYS A 130 -0.32 -11.10 1.79
C CYS A 130 -1.12 -9.81 2.02
N GLY A 131 -0.82 -8.77 1.24
CA GLY A 131 -1.54 -7.50 1.34
C GLY A 131 -1.44 -6.62 0.11
N GLU A 132 -2.37 -5.67 0.03
CA GLU A 132 -2.48 -4.67 -1.02
C GLU A 132 -2.58 -3.27 -0.40
N GLU A 133 -2.08 -2.27 -1.11
CA GLU A 133 -2.10 -0.86 -0.69
C GLU A 133 -3.51 -0.31 -0.50
N SER A 134 -4.50 -0.98 -1.09
CA SER A 134 -5.91 -0.64 -1.03
C SER A 134 -6.58 -1.22 0.22
N PHE A 135 -5.92 -1.14 1.38
CA PHE A 135 -6.46 -1.58 2.68
C PHE A 135 -6.77 -3.09 2.76
N GLY A 136 -6.17 -3.89 1.88
CA GLY A 136 -6.38 -5.34 1.82
C GLY A 136 -5.29 -6.09 2.55
N THR A 137 -5.62 -7.00 3.46
CA THR A 137 -4.63 -7.87 4.11
C THR A 137 -5.26 -9.22 4.41
N GLY A 138 -4.48 -10.29 4.33
CA GLY A 138 -4.95 -11.63 4.64
C GLY A 138 -3.81 -12.63 4.80
N SER A 139 -4.19 -13.89 4.95
CA SER A 139 -3.25 -14.99 5.09
C SER A 139 -3.77 -16.26 4.41
N ASN A 140 -2.96 -17.32 4.41
CA ASN A 140 -3.34 -18.67 3.98
C ASN A 140 -4.51 -19.32 4.76
N HIS A 141 -5.09 -18.68 5.79
CA HIS A 141 -6.21 -19.22 6.58
C HIS A 141 -7.52 -19.31 5.79
N VAL A 142 -7.69 -18.44 4.78
CA VAL A 142 -8.79 -18.46 3.80
C VAL A 142 -8.24 -18.14 2.40
N ARG A 143 -9.11 -18.03 1.39
CA ARG A 143 -8.77 -17.64 0.01
C ARG A 143 -9.38 -16.30 -0.39
N GLU A 144 -9.56 -15.43 0.59
CA GLU A 144 -9.95 -14.03 0.43
C GLU A 144 -9.11 -13.15 1.36
N LYS A 145 -9.20 -11.83 1.15
CA LYS A 145 -8.74 -10.86 2.15
C LYS A 145 -9.67 -10.95 3.37
N ASP A 146 -9.17 -10.59 4.55
CA ASP A 146 -9.99 -10.62 5.76
C ASP A 146 -9.64 -9.43 6.67
N GLY A 147 -10.52 -8.43 6.67
CA GLY A 147 -10.32 -7.20 7.41
C GLY A 147 -10.39 -7.41 8.92
N LEU A 148 -11.34 -8.24 9.40
CA LEU A 148 -11.48 -8.53 10.82
C LEU A 148 -10.30 -9.34 11.34
N TRP A 149 -9.80 -10.29 10.54
CA TRP A 149 -8.59 -11.04 10.86
C TRP A 149 -7.39 -10.10 11.04
N ALA A 150 -7.20 -9.10 10.17
CA ALA A 150 -6.10 -8.15 10.29
C ALA A 150 -6.21 -7.31 11.58
N VAL A 151 -7.43 -6.90 11.95
CA VAL A 151 -7.71 -6.22 13.23
C VAL A 151 -7.34 -7.12 14.42
N LEU A 152 -7.76 -8.38 14.42
CA LEU A 152 -7.43 -9.33 15.48
C LEU A 152 -5.93 -9.66 15.53
N PHE A 153 -5.23 -9.64 14.40
CA PHE A 153 -3.79 -9.80 14.34
C PHE A 153 -3.09 -8.65 15.06
N TRP A 154 -3.46 -7.41 14.74
CA TRP A 154 -2.96 -6.22 15.45
C TRP A 154 -3.23 -6.28 16.95
N LEU A 155 -4.43 -6.69 17.37
CA LEU A 155 -4.76 -6.84 18.79
C LEU A 155 -3.90 -7.91 19.48
N ASN A 156 -3.54 -9.00 18.81
CA ASN A 156 -2.59 -9.97 19.36
C ASN A 156 -1.19 -9.36 19.54
N ILE A 157 -0.72 -8.57 18.57
CA ILE A 157 0.57 -7.86 18.67
C ILE A 157 0.53 -6.89 19.85
N LEU A 158 -0.51 -6.07 19.96
CA LEU A 158 -0.67 -5.09 21.05
C LEU A 158 -0.75 -5.80 22.41
N ALA A 159 -1.48 -6.90 22.50
CA ALA A 159 -1.56 -7.70 23.73
C ALA A 159 -0.21 -8.29 24.14
N ALA A 160 0.62 -8.73 23.19
CA ALA A 160 1.94 -9.27 23.48
C ALA A 160 2.98 -8.18 23.81
N ARG A 161 2.95 -7.05 23.10
CA ARG A 161 3.95 -5.98 23.21
C ARG A 161 3.67 -4.99 24.33
N GLN A 162 2.39 -4.76 24.69
CA GLN A 162 1.98 -3.77 25.70
C GLN A 162 2.50 -2.35 25.37
N GLU A 163 2.54 -2.02 24.09
CA GLU A 163 3.01 -0.74 23.53
C GLU A 163 1.91 -0.11 22.68
N SER A 164 1.99 1.20 22.45
CA SER A 164 1.04 1.89 21.57
C SER A 164 1.27 1.50 20.10
N VAL A 165 0.25 1.66 19.25
CA VAL A 165 0.39 1.44 17.80
C VAL A 165 1.50 2.32 17.21
N GLU A 166 1.57 3.59 17.61
CA GLU A 166 2.61 4.52 17.16
C GLU A 166 4.01 4.05 17.55
N ASP A 167 4.21 3.61 18.81
CA ASP A 167 5.51 3.15 19.28
C ASP A 167 5.97 1.90 18.51
N ILE A 168 5.07 0.95 18.27
CA ILE A 168 5.37 -0.27 17.51
C ILE A 168 5.80 0.08 16.08
N VAL A 169 5.08 0.99 15.42
CA VAL A 169 5.38 1.41 14.05
C VAL A 169 6.68 2.23 14.00
N LYS A 170 6.92 3.13 14.96
CA LYS A 170 8.16 3.91 15.04
C LYS A 170 9.37 3.02 15.35
N GLU A 171 9.22 1.99 16.17
CA GLU A 171 10.28 0.99 16.37
C GLU A 171 10.52 0.16 15.11
N HIS A 172 9.45 -0.20 14.39
CA HIS A 172 9.55 -0.85 13.10
C HIS A 172 10.38 -0.01 12.13
N TRP A 173 10.07 1.28 11.97
CA TRP A 173 10.82 2.18 11.11
C TRP A 173 12.29 2.29 11.53
N LYS A 174 12.60 2.40 12.83
CA LYS A 174 14.00 2.39 13.31
C LYS A 174 14.75 1.09 12.94
N THR A 175 14.04 -0.02 12.85
CA THR A 175 14.60 -1.36 12.64
C THR A 175 14.80 -1.70 11.17
N TYR A 176 13.89 -1.23 10.30
CA TYR A 176 13.80 -1.60 8.89
C TYR A 176 13.98 -0.43 7.92
N GLY A 177 14.05 0.80 8.42
CA GLY A 177 13.86 2.03 7.64
C GLY A 177 12.37 2.37 7.47
N ARG A 178 12.07 3.61 7.06
CA ARG A 178 10.72 4.05 6.74
C ARG A 178 10.53 4.12 5.23
N ASN A 179 9.50 3.47 4.71
CA ASN A 179 9.06 3.62 3.32
C ASN A 179 7.92 4.65 3.30
N TYR A 180 8.27 5.93 3.13
CA TYR A 180 7.26 6.96 2.88
C TYR A 180 6.48 6.59 1.63
N TYR A 181 5.16 6.63 1.71
CA TYR A 181 4.28 6.16 0.64
C TYR A 181 3.08 7.07 0.47
N SER A 182 2.72 7.34 -0.79
CA SER A 182 1.51 8.08 -1.17
C SER A 182 1.00 7.58 -2.52
N ARG A 183 -0.32 7.46 -2.65
CA ARG A 183 -1.01 7.20 -3.92
C ARG A 183 -1.79 8.43 -4.35
N HIS A 184 -1.55 8.89 -5.58
CA HIS A 184 -2.20 10.02 -6.22
C HIS A 184 -3.07 9.53 -7.38
N ASP A 185 -4.39 9.67 -7.25
CA ASP A 185 -5.34 9.27 -8.28
C ASP A 185 -5.81 10.48 -9.07
N TYR A 186 -5.56 10.47 -10.38
CA TYR A 186 -6.03 11.47 -11.33
C TYR A 186 -7.20 10.88 -12.12
N GLU A 187 -8.40 11.09 -11.61
CA GLU A 187 -9.64 10.46 -12.13
C GLU A 187 -10.26 11.25 -13.28
N GLY A 188 -10.93 10.58 -14.22
CA GLY A 188 -11.66 11.24 -15.30
C GLY A 188 -10.76 11.93 -16.33
N ILE A 189 -9.57 11.37 -16.58
CA ILE A 189 -8.71 11.79 -17.68
C ILE A 189 -9.32 11.25 -18.97
N GLU A 190 -9.34 12.06 -20.02
CA GLU A 190 -9.71 11.63 -21.36
C GLU A 190 -8.84 10.43 -21.79
N THR A 191 -9.48 9.33 -22.20
CA THR A 191 -8.81 8.04 -22.46
C THR A 191 -7.64 8.17 -23.43
N ASP A 192 -7.76 8.96 -24.49
CA ASP A 192 -6.68 9.15 -25.47
C ASP A 192 -5.47 9.88 -24.89
N LYS A 193 -5.69 10.88 -24.03
CA LYS A 193 -4.61 11.57 -23.31
C LYS A 193 -3.92 10.64 -22.33
N ALA A 194 -4.67 9.83 -21.61
CA ALA A 194 -4.12 8.87 -20.65
C ALA A 194 -3.31 7.77 -21.36
N ASN A 195 -3.80 7.26 -22.49
CA ASN A 195 -3.08 6.31 -23.32
C ASN A 195 -1.81 6.92 -23.93
N THR A 196 -1.88 8.17 -24.40
CA THR A 196 -0.72 8.91 -24.90
C THR A 196 0.36 9.06 -23.82
N LEU A 197 -0.04 9.46 -22.60
CA LEU A 197 0.86 9.56 -21.46
C LEU A 197 1.57 8.24 -21.18
N MET A 198 0.82 7.13 -21.08
CA MET A 198 1.41 5.81 -20.81
C MET A 198 2.28 5.32 -21.99
N GLY A 199 1.92 5.64 -23.23
CA GLY A 199 2.72 5.33 -24.42
C GLY A 199 4.05 6.08 -24.46
N ASN A 200 4.03 7.37 -24.09
CA ASN A 200 5.22 8.20 -23.97
C ASN A 200 6.15 7.66 -22.88
N LEU A 201 5.61 7.34 -21.69
CA LEU A 201 6.37 6.72 -20.60
C LEU A 201 7.06 5.43 -21.06
N ARG A 202 6.32 4.52 -21.71
CA ARG A 202 6.88 3.26 -22.25
C ARG A 202 8.04 3.48 -23.21
N SER A 203 7.94 4.51 -24.05
CA SER A 203 8.98 4.86 -25.02
C SER A 203 10.25 5.39 -24.35
N LEU A 204 10.14 5.96 -23.14
CA LEU A 204 11.27 6.49 -22.38
C LEU A 204 12.04 5.42 -21.60
N LEU A 205 11.40 4.30 -21.21
CA LEU A 205 11.96 3.30 -20.30
C LEU A 205 13.39 2.88 -20.62
N PRO A 206 13.76 2.53 -21.87
CA PRO A 206 15.12 2.09 -22.18
C PRO A 206 16.20 3.15 -21.94
N SER A 207 15.80 4.42 -21.88
CA SER A 207 16.69 5.57 -21.71
C SER A 207 16.80 6.08 -20.26
N LEU A 208 15.98 5.56 -19.34
CA LEU A 208 15.91 6.06 -17.97
C LEU A 208 17.04 5.55 -17.05
N PRO A 209 17.45 4.26 -17.08
CA PRO A 209 18.53 3.78 -16.21
C PRO A 209 19.80 4.62 -16.33
N GLY A 210 20.35 5.02 -15.17
CA GLY A 210 21.53 5.89 -15.07
C GLY A 210 21.24 7.40 -15.18
N LYS A 211 20.01 7.83 -15.51
CA LYS A 211 19.64 9.25 -15.42
C LYS A 211 19.53 9.70 -13.97
N LYS A 212 19.85 10.97 -13.73
CA LYS A 212 19.82 11.61 -12.42
C LYS A 212 18.79 12.72 -12.40
N TYR A 213 17.98 12.74 -11.35
CA TYR A 213 16.99 13.76 -11.03
C TYR A 213 17.27 14.28 -9.63
N GLY A 214 18.10 15.32 -9.54
CA GLY A 214 18.65 15.78 -8.26
C GLY A 214 19.49 14.68 -7.59
N GLN A 215 19.08 14.24 -6.40
CA GLN A 215 19.74 13.16 -5.65
C GLN A 215 19.34 11.75 -6.11
N TYR A 216 18.28 11.62 -6.91
CA TYR A 216 17.74 10.33 -7.32
C TYR A 216 18.37 9.85 -8.62
N GLU A 217 19.10 8.73 -8.56
CA GLU A 217 19.66 8.05 -9.74
C GLU A 217 18.83 6.81 -10.07
N VAL A 218 18.30 6.74 -11.31
CA VAL A 218 17.45 5.64 -11.76
C VAL A 218 18.26 4.35 -11.85
N LYS A 219 17.88 3.35 -11.05
CA LYS A 219 18.46 2.00 -11.05
C LYS A 219 17.84 1.14 -12.16
N TYR A 220 16.52 1.17 -12.29
CA TYR A 220 15.79 0.42 -13.31
C TYR A 220 14.52 1.17 -13.73
N ALA A 221 14.05 0.89 -14.94
CA ALA A 221 12.76 1.32 -15.43
C ALA A 221 12.17 0.27 -16.36
N ASP A 222 10.96 -0.22 -16.06
CA ASP A 222 10.31 -1.29 -16.82
C ASP A 222 8.78 -1.12 -16.85
N ASP A 223 8.12 -1.91 -17.70
CA ASP A 223 6.68 -2.12 -17.64
C ASP A 223 6.45 -3.51 -17.04
N PHE A 224 5.95 -3.55 -15.81
CA PHE A 224 5.93 -4.72 -14.96
C PHE A 224 5.26 -5.90 -15.66
N SER A 225 6.01 -7.01 -15.70
CA SER A 225 5.53 -8.31 -16.15
C SER A 225 5.78 -9.33 -15.06
N TYR A 226 4.82 -10.21 -14.85
CA TYR A 226 4.86 -11.24 -13.83
C TYR A 226 4.63 -12.60 -14.47
N THR A 227 5.53 -13.53 -14.19
CA THR A 227 5.33 -14.96 -14.50
C THR A 227 5.01 -15.66 -13.19
N ASP A 228 3.80 -16.21 -13.10
CA ASP A 228 3.35 -16.89 -11.90
C ASP A 228 4.19 -18.16 -11.65
N PRO A 229 4.80 -18.32 -10.46
CA PRO A 229 5.70 -19.43 -10.18
C PRO A 229 4.97 -20.76 -9.93
N VAL A 230 3.64 -20.75 -9.90
CA VAL A 230 2.79 -21.93 -9.63
C VAL A 230 2.16 -22.42 -10.92
N ASP A 231 1.48 -21.55 -11.66
CA ASP A 231 0.75 -21.94 -12.89
C ASP A 231 1.47 -21.58 -14.20
N GLY A 232 2.57 -20.80 -14.15
CA GLY A 232 3.36 -20.39 -15.30
C GLY A 232 2.69 -19.34 -16.19
N SER A 233 1.53 -18.81 -15.80
CA SER A 233 0.85 -17.75 -16.55
C SER A 233 1.65 -16.45 -16.54
N VAL A 234 1.58 -15.71 -17.65
CA VAL A 234 2.31 -14.45 -17.81
C VAL A 234 1.32 -13.30 -17.88
N SER A 235 1.50 -12.31 -17.00
CA SER A 235 0.75 -11.05 -16.99
C SER A 235 1.67 -9.90 -17.32
N GLU A 236 1.54 -9.34 -18.51
CA GLU A 236 2.35 -8.22 -18.99
C GLU A 236 1.64 -6.87 -18.78
N LYS A 237 2.41 -5.77 -18.85
CA LYS A 237 1.90 -4.39 -18.85
C LYS A 237 1.08 -4.02 -17.61
N GLN A 238 1.50 -4.53 -16.45
CA GLN A 238 0.77 -4.40 -15.18
C GLN A 238 1.02 -3.04 -14.48
N GLY A 239 1.98 -2.26 -14.98
CA GLY A 239 2.28 -0.92 -14.50
C GLY A 239 3.72 -0.54 -14.78
N ILE A 240 3.97 0.73 -15.07
CA ILE A 240 5.32 1.23 -15.33
C ILE A 240 6.00 1.51 -14.00
N ARG A 241 7.20 0.98 -13.80
CA ARG A 241 8.00 1.16 -12.58
C ARG A 241 9.28 1.90 -12.92
N ILE A 242 9.66 2.82 -12.04
CA ILE A 242 10.94 3.53 -12.07
C ILE A 242 11.51 3.42 -10.67
N GLY A 243 12.53 2.58 -10.50
CA GLY A 243 13.20 2.41 -9.22
C GLY A 243 14.53 3.14 -9.17
N PHE A 244 14.86 3.68 -8.01
CA PHE A 244 16.07 4.46 -7.76
C PHE A 244 17.09 3.67 -6.93
N THR A 245 18.34 4.12 -6.94
CA THR A 245 19.47 3.44 -6.28
C THR A 245 19.42 3.50 -4.76
N ASP A 246 18.70 4.46 -4.18
CA ASP A 246 18.47 4.63 -2.74
C ASP A 246 17.35 3.72 -2.20
N GLY A 247 16.62 3.01 -3.06
CA GLY A 247 15.46 2.20 -2.68
C GLY A 247 14.11 2.91 -2.83
N SER A 248 14.11 4.18 -3.27
CA SER A 248 12.90 4.91 -3.65
C SER A 248 12.35 4.40 -4.99
N ARG A 249 11.06 4.62 -5.27
CA ARG A 249 10.45 4.28 -6.56
C ARG A 249 9.20 5.09 -6.88
N ILE A 250 8.90 5.13 -8.17
CA ILE A 250 7.68 5.70 -8.74
C ILE A 250 7.00 4.62 -9.58
N VAL A 251 5.69 4.47 -9.44
CA VAL A 251 4.88 3.55 -10.25
C VAL A 251 3.71 4.29 -10.89
N PHE A 252 3.49 4.04 -12.18
CA PHE A 252 2.32 4.53 -12.92
C PHE A 252 1.44 3.36 -13.35
N ARG A 253 0.15 3.44 -13.02
CA ARG A 253 -0.86 2.50 -13.50
C ARG A 253 -2.05 3.23 -14.07
N LEU A 254 -2.59 2.68 -15.15
CA LEU A 254 -3.83 3.17 -15.73
C LEU A 254 -4.96 2.20 -15.38
N SER A 255 -6.08 2.74 -14.90
CA SER A 255 -7.27 1.96 -14.53
C SER A 255 -8.55 2.60 -15.04
N GLY A 256 -9.62 1.81 -15.16
CA GLY A 256 -10.96 2.31 -15.46
C GLY A 256 -11.12 3.02 -16.81
N THR A 257 -10.67 2.47 -17.94
CA THR A 257 -10.78 3.11 -19.28
C THR A 257 -12.21 3.09 -19.88
N GLY A 258 -13.24 3.12 -19.04
CA GLY A 258 -14.65 3.02 -19.43
C GLY A 258 -15.27 4.37 -19.85
N THR A 259 -16.60 4.46 -19.77
CA THR A 259 -17.37 5.63 -20.23
C THR A 259 -17.14 6.91 -19.42
N GLN A 260 -16.56 6.82 -18.22
CA GLN A 260 -16.30 7.96 -17.33
C GLN A 260 -14.87 8.52 -17.46
N GLY A 261 -14.10 8.06 -18.46
CA GLY A 261 -12.68 8.40 -18.62
C GLY A 261 -11.78 7.54 -17.76
N ALA A 262 -10.47 7.63 -17.99
CA ALA A 262 -9.46 6.80 -17.32
C ALA A 262 -8.97 7.44 -16.01
N THR A 263 -8.52 6.60 -15.09
CA THR A 263 -7.85 7.01 -13.86
C THR A 263 -6.38 6.64 -13.91
N LEU A 264 -5.51 7.64 -13.91
CA LEU A 264 -4.06 7.45 -13.72
C LEU A 264 -3.78 7.39 -12.23
N ARG A 265 -3.24 6.27 -11.77
CA ARG A 265 -2.75 6.09 -10.40
C ARG A 265 -1.23 6.23 -10.41
N LEU A 266 -0.75 7.22 -9.67
CA LEU A 266 0.66 7.47 -9.41
C LEU A 266 0.95 7.01 -7.98
N TYR A 267 1.86 6.07 -7.82
CA TYR A 267 2.34 5.63 -6.52
C TYR A 267 3.76 6.15 -6.35
N VAL A 268 4.04 6.79 -5.23
CA VAL A 268 5.33 7.40 -4.94
C VAL A 268 5.83 6.87 -3.62
N GLU A 269 7.07 6.38 -3.62
CA GLU A 269 7.69 5.78 -2.46
C GLU A 269 9.12 6.28 -2.28
N SER A 270 9.45 6.73 -1.07
CA SER A 270 10.80 7.13 -0.68
C SER A 270 11.27 6.28 0.50
N TYR A 271 12.42 5.63 0.35
CA TYR A 271 13.02 4.85 1.43
C TYR A 271 13.99 5.72 2.23
N GLU A 272 13.73 5.87 3.52
CA GLU A 272 14.58 6.64 4.43
C GLU A 272 15.13 5.72 5.54
N PRO A 273 16.42 5.35 5.50
CA PRO A 273 17.05 4.56 6.55
C PRO A 273 17.43 5.38 7.79
N ASP A 274 17.55 6.71 7.70
CA ASP A 274 17.94 7.56 8.82
C ASP A 274 16.75 7.85 9.76
N ALA A 275 16.81 7.24 10.95
CA ALA A 275 15.79 7.39 11.97
C ALA A 275 15.53 8.85 12.41
N SER A 276 16.50 9.75 12.23
CA SER A 276 16.32 11.16 12.59
C SER A 276 15.35 11.91 11.65
N LYS A 277 15.06 11.34 10.49
CA LYS A 277 14.16 11.92 9.49
C LYS A 277 12.79 11.26 9.44
N HIS A 278 12.57 10.17 10.21
CA HIS A 278 11.33 9.40 10.16
C HIS A 278 10.10 10.15 10.65
N ASP A 279 10.23 11.30 11.32
CA ASP A 279 9.09 12.11 11.78
C ASP A 279 8.69 13.21 10.78
N GLU A 280 9.30 13.27 9.60
CA GLU A 280 8.88 14.22 8.56
C GLU A 280 7.46 13.92 8.06
N ASP A 281 6.73 14.98 7.68
CA ASP A 281 5.45 14.86 7.00
C ASP A 281 5.62 14.09 5.68
N THR A 282 4.72 13.14 5.42
CA THR A 282 4.83 12.23 4.27
C THR A 282 4.81 12.98 2.94
N GLN A 283 3.95 14.01 2.79
CA GLN A 283 3.87 14.75 1.52
C GLN A 283 5.10 15.64 1.32
N ALA A 284 5.65 16.21 2.40
CA ALA A 284 6.91 16.94 2.36
C ALA A 284 8.08 16.02 1.94
N ALA A 285 8.22 14.85 2.56
CA ALA A 285 9.26 13.87 2.24
C ALA A 285 9.17 13.35 0.79
N LEU A 286 7.95 13.23 0.25
CA LEU A 286 7.71 12.74 -1.12
C LEU A 286 7.72 13.84 -2.19
N SER A 287 7.73 15.13 -1.80
CA SER A 287 7.54 16.27 -2.71
C SER A 287 8.49 16.27 -3.91
N ALA A 288 9.76 15.94 -3.70
CA ALA A 288 10.76 15.85 -4.76
C ALA A 288 10.43 14.73 -5.76
N LEU A 289 10.07 13.53 -5.29
CA LEU A 289 9.70 12.41 -6.17
C LEU A 289 8.38 12.65 -6.90
N ILE A 290 7.41 13.33 -6.27
CA ILE A 290 6.16 13.76 -6.92
C ILE A 290 6.48 14.70 -8.09
N GLY A 291 7.39 15.66 -7.89
CA GLY A 291 7.87 16.55 -8.96
C GLY A 291 8.56 15.79 -10.09
N ILE A 292 9.43 14.83 -9.76
CA ILE A 292 10.10 13.96 -10.75
C ILE A 292 9.09 13.12 -11.52
N ALA A 293 8.05 12.61 -10.86
CA ALA A 293 6.98 11.86 -11.51
C ALA A 293 6.26 12.71 -12.57
N ASP A 294 5.92 13.96 -12.27
CA ASP A 294 5.34 14.89 -13.26
C ASP A 294 6.34 15.28 -14.35
N GLU A 295 7.62 15.48 -14.01
CA GLU A 295 8.67 15.76 -15.01
C GLU A 295 8.80 14.61 -16.02
N ILE A 296 8.79 13.36 -15.56
CA ILE A 296 8.95 12.19 -16.44
C ILE A 296 7.65 11.91 -17.23
N ALA A 297 6.50 11.91 -16.55
CA ALA A 297 5.22 11.53 -17.16
C ALA A 297 4.50 12.68 -17.86
N GLN A 298 4.91 13.92 -17.63
CA GLN A 298 4.28 15.12 -18.16
C GLN A 298 2.78 15.17 -17.82
N ILE A 299 2.40 14.79 -16.59
CA ILE A 299 1.00 14.59 -16.18
C ILE A 299 0.22 15.90 -16.39
N LYS A 300 0.73 17.01 -15.85
CA LYS A 300 0.08 18.32 -15.99
C LYS A 300 -0.07 18.73 -17.46
N ASN A 301 0.99 18.59 -18.25
CA ASN A 301 1.02 19.03 -19.64
C ASN A 301 0.11 18.19 -20.56
N LEU A 302 0.04 16.88 -20.34
CA LEU A 302 -0.75 15.98 -21.18
C LEU A 302 -2.21 15.88 -20.76
N THR A 303 -2.51 15.98 -19.45
CA THR A 303 -3.85 15.75 -18.92
C THR A 303 -4.58 17.03 -18.54
N GLY A 304 -3.85 18.15 -18.35
CA GLY A 304 -4.38 19.39 -17.80
C GLY A 304 -4.67 19.34 -16.30
N ARG A 305 -4.33 18.26 -15.60
CA ARG A 305 -4.55 18.11 -14.15
C ARG A 305 -3.37 18.68 -13.37
N GLU A 306 -3.61 19.73 -12.59
CA GLU A 306 -2.57 20.34 -11.76
C GLU A 306 -2.34 19.60 -10.43
N LYS A 307 -3.36 18.87 -9.96
CA LYS A 307 -3.33 18.12 -8.71
C LYS A 307 -4.13 16.81 -8.86
N PRO A 308 -3.82 15.77 -8.08
CA PRO A 308 -4.65 14.57 -8.04
C PRO A 308 -6.07 14.88 -7.53
N THR A 309 -7.03 14.06 -7.93
CA THR A 309 -8.39 14.07 -7.41
C THR A 309 -8.41 13.53 -5.97
N VAL A 310 -7.67 12.44 -5.72
CA VAL A 310 -7.58 11.77 -4.42
C VAL A 310 -6.11 11.51 -4.08
N ILE A 311 -5.77 11.71 -2.80
CA ILE A 311 -4.47 11.34 -2.21
C ILE A 311 -4.76 10.32 -1.10
N THR A 312 -4.02 9.21 -1.07
CA THR A 312 -4.11 8.16 -0.05
C THR A 312 -2.74 7.88 0.54
#